data_AF-A0A942YX31-F1
#
_entry.id   AF-A0A942YX31-F1
#
_cell.length_a   1.000
_cell.length_b   1.000
_cell.length_c   1.000
_cell.angle_alpha   90.00
_cell.angle_beta   90.00
_cell.angle_gamma   90.00
#
_symmetry.space_group_name_H-M   'P 1'
#
loop_
_entity.id
_entity.type
_entity.pdbx_description
1 polymer ?
#
loop_
_entity_poly.entity_id
_entity_poly.type
_entity_poly.pdbx_seq_one_letter_code
_entity_poly.pdbx_strand_id
1 'polypeptide(L)'
;MKKLFGILIAILVIYVIYFDLTVGTLPSTANIQVEANVNQTAKPSTSIPSFTEKVKPGETVISIVEHQLGKSLPVSISDLIEDFQALNPGKSPEKIQIGSTYHFPDYSN
;
A
#
# COMPACT_ATOMS: atom_id res chain seq x y z
N MET A 1 28.81 -2.24 41.64
CA MET A 1 27.61 -2.91 41.06
C MET A 1 26.68 -1.91 40.37
N LYS A 2 26.28 -0.80 41.01
CA LYS A 2 25.43 0.26 40.40
C LYS A 2 26.03 0.94 39.14
N LYS A 3 27.34 1.17 39.12
CA LYS A 3 28.05 1.77 37.97
C LYS A 3 28.08 0.85 36.75
N LEU A 4 28.18 -0.47 36.98
CA LEU A 4 28.17 -1.46 35.91
C LEU A 4 26.79 -1.56 35.25
N PHE A 5 25.73 -1.44 36.05
CA PHE A 5 24.36 -1.41 35.56
C PHE A 5 24.08 -0.19 34.67
N GLY A 6 24.59 0.99 35.04
CA GLY A 6 24.48 2.19 34.21
C GLY A 6 25.19 2.07 32.86
N ILE A 7 26.37 1.42 32.83
CA ILE A 7 27.10 1.14 31.58
C ILE A 7 26.31 0.18 30.69
N LEU A 8 25.71 -0.87 31.26
CA LEU A 8 24.89 -1.81 30.52
C LEU A 8 23.67 -1.12 29.86
N ILE A 9 22.99 -0.24 30.60
CA ILE A 9 21.86 0.55 30.08
C ILE A 9 22.33 1.48 28.96
N ALA A 10 23.47 2.16 29.13
CA ALA A 10 24.00 3.05 28.09
C ALA A 10 24.28 2.30 26.77
N ILE A 11 24.87 1.10 26.85
CA ILE A 11 25.10 0.24 25.68
C ILE A 11 23.78 -0.17 25.02
N LEU A 12 22.78 -0.55 25.83
CA LEU A 12 21.45 -0.91 25.32
C LEU A 12 20.78 0.27 24.58
N VAL A 13 20.85 1.48 25.14
CA VAL A 13 20.26 2.68 24.52
C VAL A 13 20.94 2.99 23.18
N ILE A 14 22.27 2.94 23.12
CA ILE A 14 23.01 3.14 21.86
C ILE A 14 22.62 2.07 20.83
N TYR A 15 22.48 0.82 21.25
CA TYR A 15 22.07 -0.28 20.36
C TYR A 15 20.68 -0.06 19.77
N VAL A 16 19.70 0.34 20.58
CA VAL A 16 18.33 0.63 20.10
C VAL A 16 18.34 1.78 19.09
N ILE A 17 19.07 2.87 19.38
CA ILE A 17 19.19 4.01 18.45
C ILE A 17 19.83 3.57 17.13
N TYR A 18 20.93 2.82 17.19
CA TYR A 18 21.57 2.28 15.98
C TYR A 18 20.62 1.39 15.18
N PHE A 19 19.90 0.49 15.84
CA PHE A 19 18.95 -0.41 15.19
C PHE A 19 17.81 0.35 14.52
N ASP A 20 17.25 1.36 15.20
CA ASP A 20 16.15 2.17 14.65
C ASP A 20 16.61 3.01 13.44
N LEU A 21 17.84 3.55 13.47
CA LEU A 21 18.40 4.33 12.35
C LEU A 21 18.84 3.47 11.15
N THR A 22 19.19 2.20 11.35
CA THR A 22 19.76 1.34 10.30
C THR A 22 18.77 0.32 9.75
N VAL A 23 18.15 -0.44 10.64
CA VAL A 23 17.18 -1.49 10.29
C VAL A 23 15.76 -0.91 10.28
N GLY A 24 15.48 0.02 11.19
CA GLY A 24 14.13 0.47 11.48
C GLY A 24 13.34 -0.60 12.23
N THR A 25 12.35 -0.15 12.99
CA THR A 25 11.46 -1.03 13.76
C THR A 25 10.11 -1.26 13.06
N LEU A 26 9.88 -0.58 11.94
CA LEU A 26 8.73 -0.82 11.09
C LEU A 26 8.90 -2.17 10.39
N PRO A 27 7.81 -2.94 10.22
CA PRO A 27 7.86 -4.11 9.36
C PRO A 27 8.30 -3.62 7.98
N SER A 28 9.55 -3.92 7.62
CA SER A 28 9.94 -3.90 6.23
C SER A 28 9.02 -4.93 5.60
N THR A 29 8.04 -4.48 4.82
CA THR A 29 7.33 -5.35 3.90
C THR A 29 8.44 -5.88 3.02
N ALA A 30 9.00 -7.03 3.41
CA ALA A 30 9.94 -7.80 2.62
C ALA A 30 9.35 -7.72 1.24
N ASN A 31 10.10 -7.16 0.30
CA ASN A 31 9.74 -7.12 -1.10
C ASN A 31 9.08 -8.46 -1.37
N ILE A 32 7.74 -8.48 -1.42
CA ILE A 32 7.08 -9.53 -2.13
C ILE A 32 7.47 -9.13 -3.53
N GLN A 33 8.62 -9.64 -3.95
CA GLN A 33 8.78 -10.14 -5.29
C GLN A 33 7.55 -11.04 -5.46
N VAL A 34 6.43 -10.41 -5.81
CA VAL A 34 5.39 -11.08 -6.55
C VAL A 34 6.14 -11.31 -7.85
N GLU A 35 6.81 -12.47 -7.91
CA GLU A 35 7.10 -13.10 -9.16
C GLU A 35 5.82 -12.96 -9.97
N ALA A 36 5.90 -12.15 -11.01
CA ALA A 36 4.83 -11.98 -11.97
C ALA A 36 4.65 -13.34 -12.67
N ASN A 37 3.97 -14.25 -11.99
CA ASN A 37 3.49 -15.49 -12.55
C ASN A 37 2.00 -15.57 -12.27
N VAL A 38 1.24 -14.85 -13.08
CA VAL A 38 -0.12 -15.24 -13.41
C VAL A 38 -0.28 -15.08 -14.92
N ASN A 39 0.37 -15.96 -15.67
CA ASN A 39 -0.30 -16.52 -16.83
C ASN A 39 -1.43 -17.41 -16.29
N GLN A 40 -2.63 -16.85 -16.11
CA GLN A 40 -3.84 -17.65 -16.10
C GLN A 40 -5.06 -16.81 -16.48
N THR A 41 -5.44 -17.01 -17.74
CA THR A 41 -6.82 -17.12 -18.22
C THR A 41 -7.59 -15.83 -18.46
N ALA A 42 -7.52 -15.38 -19.72
CA ALA A 42 -8.53 -14.56 -20.34
C ALA A 42 -9.95 -15.16 -20.17
N LYS A 43 -10.90 -14.35 -19.69
CA LYS A 43 -12.34 -14.45 -19.96
C LYS A 43 -12.97 -13.05 -19.82
N PRO A 44 -14.11 -12.79 -20.48
CA PRO A 44 -14.25 -11.84 -21.58
C PRO A 44 -14.61 -10.41 -21.15
N SER A 45 -14.19 -9.47 -22.02
CA SER A 45 -14.52 -8.05 -22.14
C SER A 45 -15.69 -7.49 -21.31
N THR A 46 -15.35 -6.88 -20.19
CA THR A 46 -15.78 -5.52 -19.86
C THR A 46 -14.52 -4.85 -19.35
N SER A 47 -13.80 -4.16 -20.23
CA SER A 47 -12.55 -3.51 -19.83
C SER A 47 -12.91 -2.34 -18.93
N ILE A 48 -12.95 -2.55 -17.62
CA ILE A 48 -13.06 -1.47 -16.64
C ILE A 48 -11.89 -0.51 -16.95
N PRO A 49 -12.16 0.74 -17.36
CA PRO A 49 -11.09 1.71 -17.57
C PRO A 49 -10.31 1.84 -16.27
N SER A 50 -8.98 1.82 -16.34
CA SER A 50 -8.16 1.82 -15.14
C SER A 50 -6.81 2.48 -15.38
N PHE A 51 -6.23 2.98 -14.28
CA PHE A 51 -4.90 3.55 -14.24
C PHE A 51 -4.09 2.91 -13.11
N THR A 52 -2.77 3.06 -13.16
CA THR A 52 -1.85 2.48 -12.16
C THR A 52 -1.25 3.60 -11.33
N GLU A 53 -1.37 3.50 -10.00
CA GLU A 53 -0.75 4.48 -9.10
C GLU A 53 -0.09 3.81 -7.89
N LYS A 54 1.00 4.42 -7.43
CA LYS A 54 1.71 4.04 -6.21
C LYS A 54 1.14 4.83 -5.03
N VAL A 55 0.66 4.12 -4.01
CA VAL A 55 0.01 4.72 -2.84
C VAL A 55 1.02 5.55 -2.05
N LYS A 56 0.72 6.83 -1.82
CA LYS A 56 1.50 7.75 -0.99
C LYS A 56 0.96 7.79 0.44
N PRO A 57 1.76 8.27 1.42
CA PRO A 57 1.30 8.42 2.79
C PRO A 57 0.03 9.28 2.89
N GLY A 58 -0.98 8.77 3.58
CA GLY A 58 -2.26 9.47 3.79
C GLY A 58 -3.27 9.35 2.65
N GLU A 59 -2.93 8.69 1.54
CA GLU A 59 -3.89 8.43 0.46
C GLU A 59 -4.81 7.24 0.78
N THR A 60 -6.03 7.32 0.26
CA THR A 60 -7.06 6.28 0.28
C THR A 60 -7.44 5.93 -1.15
N VAL A 61 -8.14 4.81 -1.37
CA VAL A 61 -8.68 4.47 -2.70
C VAL A 61 -9.56 5.60 -3.25
N ILE A 62 -10.38 6.20 -2.39
CA ILE A 62 -11.25 7.33 -2.75
C ILE A 62 -10.40 8.53 -3.21
N SER A 63 -9.45 8.98 -2.39
CA SER A 63 -8.68 10.18 -2.69
C SER A 63 -7.81 10.04 -3.93
N ILE A 64 -7.29 8.83 -4.21
CA ILE A 64 -6.50 8.55 -5.43
C ILE A 64 -7.37 8.72 -6.67
N VAL A 65 -8.57 8.13 -6.68
CA VAL A 65 -9.48 8.23 -7.82
C VAL A 65 -10.00 9.67 -7.99
N GLU A 66 -10.33 10.36 -6.90
CA GLU A 66 -10.75 11.78 -6.96
C GLU A 66 -9.62 12.70 -7.46
N HIS A 67 -8.38 12.45 -7.06
CA HIS A 67 -7.22 13.17 -7.56
C HIS A 67 -7.04 12.99 -9.07
N GLN A 68 -7.19 11.76 -9.57
CA GLN A 68 -7.15 11.48 -11.01
C GLN A 68 -8.28 12.16 -11.76
N LEU A 69 -9.49 12.18 -11.19
CA LEU A 69 -10.67 12.82 -11.79
C LEU A 69 -10.63 14.36 -11.75
N GLY A 70 -9.96 14.94 -10.76
CA GLY A 70 -10.02 16.37 -10.45
C GLY A 70 -11.37 16.86 -9.93
N LYS A 71 -12.26 15.93 -9.53
CA LYS A 71 -13.62 16.18 -9.04
C LYS A 71 -14.08 15.03 -8.13
N SER A 72 -15.20 15.22 -7.45
CA SER A 72 -15.82 14.17 -6.63
C SER A 72 -16.25 12.97 -7.46
N LEU A 73 -16.31 11.81 -6.81
CA LEU A 73 -16.71 10.55 -7.43
C LEU A 73 -18.10 10.62 -8.08
N PRO A 74 -18.26 10.16 -9.33
CA PRO A 74 -19.55 10.07 -10.01
C PRO A 74 -20.34 8.80 -9.67
N VAL A 75 -19.74 7.87 -8.90
CA VAL A 75 -20.28 6.55 -8.54
C VAL A 75 -20.42 6.40 -7.04
N SER A 76 -21.13 5.37 -6.58
CA SER A 76 -21.20 5.06 -5.16
C SER A 76 -19.89 4.49 -4.61
N ILE A 77 -19.67 4.59 -3.31
CA ILE A 77 -18.51 3.97 -2.65
C ILE A 77 -18.52 2.44 -2.83
N SER A 78 -19.70 1.82 -2.87
CA SER A 78 -19.82 0.37 -3.09
C SER A 78 -19.31 -0.02 -4.48
N ASP A 79 -19.69 0.74 -5.52
CA ASP A 79 -19.24 0.47 -6.89
C ASP A 79 -17.72 0.67 -7.03
N LEU A 80 -17.19 1.73 -6.41
CA LEU A 80 -15.74 1.96 -6.36
C LEU A 80 -14.99 0.79 -5.71
N ILE A 81 -15.52 0.25 -4.61
CA ILE A 81 -14.94 -0.89 -3.90
C ILE A 81 -14.97 -2.14 -4.79
N GLU A 82 -16.09 -2.41 -5.45
CA GLU A 82 -16.25 -3.56 -6.35
C GLU A 82 -15.29 -3.47 -7.54
N ASP A 83 -15.22 -2.31 -8.19
CA ASP A 83 -14.33 -2.06 -9.31
C ASP A 83 -12.85 -2.20 -8.91
N PHE A 84 -12.46 -1.64 -7.75
CA PHE A 84 -11.10 -1.79 -7.24
C PHE A 84 -10.75 -3.26 -6.96
N GLN A 85 -11.68 -4.03 -6.38
CA GLN A 85 -11.47 -5.45 -6.09
C GLN A 85 -11.42 -6.30 -7.36
N ALA A 86 -12.23 -5.96 -8.37
CA ALA A 86 -12.20 -6.60 -9.68
C ALA A 86 -10.85 -6.37 -10.38
N LEU A 87 -10.28 -5.17 -10.25
CA LEU A 87 -8.96 -4.81 -10.78
C LEU A 87 -7.79 -5.38 -9.96
N ASN A 88 -7.99 -5.69 -8.67
CA ASN A 88 -6.96 -6.20 -7.76
C ASN A 88 -7.46 -7.42 -6.97
N PRO A 89 -7.52 -8.62 -7.60
CA PRO A 89 -8.07 -9.81 -6.95
C PRO A 89 -7.42 -10.13 -5.60
N GLY A 90 -8.26 -10.32 -4.57
CA GLY A 90 -7.81 -10.66 -3.22
C GLY A 90 -7.23 -9.48 -2.42
N LYS A 91 -7.29 -8.25 -2.93
CA LYS A 91 -6.89 -7.05 -2.20
C LYS A 91 -8.12 -6.31 -1.67
N SER A 92 -8.07 -5.89 -0.41
CA SER A 92 -9.13 -5.06 0.17
C SER A 92 -8.78 -3.57 -0.01
N PRO A 93 -9.74 -2.74 -0.46
CA PRO A 93 -9.52 -1.29 -0.64
C PRO A 93 -9.16 -0.56 0.66
N GLU A 94 -9.56 -1.09 1.82
CA GLU A 94 -9.23 -0.54 3.14
C GLU A 94 -7.80 -0.89 3.60
N LYS A 95 -7.15 -1.85 2.93
CA LYS A 95 -5.84 -2.40 3.32
C LYS A 95 -4.75 -2.07 2.32
N ILE A 96 -4.94 -1.03 1.51
CA ILE A 96 -3.88 -0.55 0.61
C ILE A 96 -2.65 -0.15 1.42
N GLN A 97 -1.48 -0.42 0.87
CA GLN A 97 -0.21 -0.22 1.56
C GLN A 97 0.58 0.91 0.92
N ILE A 98 1.10 1.81 1.76
CA ILE A 98 2.00 2.88 1.33
C ILE A 98 3.18 2.26 0.56
N GLY A 99 3.48 2.83 -0.60
CA GLY A 99 4.57 2.39 -1.46
C GLY A 99 4.25 1.18 -2.35
N SER A 100 3.09 0.57 -2.22
CA SER A 100 2.61 -0.46 -3.15
C SER A 100 1.88 0.16 -4.33
N THR A 101 1.90 -0.54 -5.45
CA THR A 101 1.24 -0.13 -6.71
C THR A 101 -0.01 -0.99 -6.93
N TYR A 102 -1.13 -0.35 -7.28
CA TYR A 102 -2.40 -1.01 -7.56
C TYR A 102 -3.03 -0.45 -8.84
N HIS A 103 -4.03 -1.16 -9.37
CA HIS A 103 -4.89 -0.69 -10.44
C HIS A 103 -6.12 0.01 -9.87
N PHE A 104 -6.37 1.24 -10.26
CA PHE A 104 -7.53 2.02 -9.81
C PHE A 104 -8.50 2.22 -10.97
N PRO A 105 -9.82 2.19 -10.73
CA PRO A 105 -10.80 2.44 -11.78
C PRO A 105 -10.75 3.92 -12.22
N ASP A 106 -10.90 4.14 -13.52
CA ASP A 106 -10.89 5.45 -14.15
C ASP A 106 -12.31 5.84 -14.60
N TYR A 107 -12.86 6.89 -13.99
CA TYR A 107 -14.17 7.44 -14.32
C TYR A 107 -14.09 8.79 -15.07
N SER A 108 -12.95 9.05 -15.74
CA SER A 108 -12.73 10.31 -16.46
C SER A 108 -13.52 10.41 -17.78
N ASN A 109 -14.15 9.31 -18.23
CA ASN A 109 -14.94 9.23 -19.46
C ASN A 109 -16.40 9.66 -19.28
#